data_AF-A0AA37AD57-F1
#
_entry.id   AF-A0AA37AD57-F1
#
_cell.length_a   1.000
_cell.length_b   1.000
_cell.length_c   1.000
_cell.angle_alpha   90.00
_cell.angle_beta   90.00
_cell.angle_gamma   90.00
#
_symmetry.space_group_name_H-M   'P 1'
#
loop_
_entity.id
_entity.type
_entity.pdbx_description
1 polymer ?
#
loop_
_entity_poly.entity_id
_entity_poly.type
_entity_poly.pdbx_seq_one_letter_code
_entity_poly.pdbx_strand_id
1 'polypeptide(L)'
;MEKATAVNTCLGVLMGRDCIYLDQVKQDALNNLTFTGDIDGHLISQHRDEKDWFPYTLTFRRVLAYFACELGTYENLAWMGHLDGSSFDLIEDSTWLKSLPVREDFDKGIYRLFTYDDVYNIIAISYEFAAEL
;
A
#
# COMPACT_ATOMS: atom_id res chain seq x y z
N MET A 1 18.63 8.09 1.39
CA MET A 1 18.10 6.85 0.78
C MET A 1 16.68 6.72 1.28
N GLU A 2 15.73 6.40 0.42
CA GLU A 2 14.35 6.20 0.84
C GLU A 2 14.29 5.11 1.91
N LYS A 3 13.46 5.32 2.94
CA LYS A 3 13.26 4.37 4.02
C LYS A 3 11.82 3.86 3.96
N ALA A 4 11.64 2.58 3.69
CA ALA A 4 10.35 1.90 3.76
C ALA A 4 10.22 1.19 5.12
N THR A 5 9.11 1.42 5.80
CA THR A 5 8.77 0.73 7.06
C THR A 5 7.44 0.01 6.90
N ALA A 6 7.45 -1.30 7.09
CA ALA A 6 6.26 -2.12 6.98
C ALA A 6 5.14 -1.65 7.92
N VAL A 7 3.94 -1.53 7.37
CA VAL A 7 2.74 -1.23 8.15
C VAL A 7 2.25 -2.49 8.85
N ASN A 8 2.02 -2.40 10.16
CA ASN A 8 1.43 -3.48 10.94
C ASN A 8 -0.11 -3.36 10.92
N THR A 9 -0.76 -4.28 10.21
CA THR A 9 -2.23 -4.35 10.08
C THR A 9 -2.86 -5.25 11.16
N CYS A 10 -4.16 -5.49 11.10
CA CYS A 10 -4.82 -6.50 11.93
C CYS A 10 -4.41 -7.95 11.57
N LEU A 11 -3.82 -8.17 10.39
CA LEU A 11 -3.21 -9.44 9.97
C LEU A 11 -1.68 -9.43 10.22
N GLY A 12 -1.15 -8.42 10.90
CA GLY A 12 0.28 -8.21 11.04
C GLY A 12 0.90 -7.55 9.81
N VAL A 13 2.17 -7.86 9.55
CA VAL A 13 2.89 -7.42 8.35
C VAL A 13 2.48 -8.29 7.16
N LEU A 14 2.14 -7.63 6.05
CA LEU A 14 1.85 -8.27 4.77
C LEU A 14 3.18 -8.50 4.04
N MET A 15 3.64 -9.75 3.97
CA MET A 15 5.00 -10.12 3.57
C MET A 15 5.11 -10.42 2.08
N GLY A 16 6.25 -10.06 1.48
CA GLY A 16 6.48 -10.19 0.05
C GLY A 16 5.73 -9.12 -0.74
N ARG A 17 5.89 -9.12 -2.06
CA ARG A 17 5.18 -8.21 -2.98
C ARG A 17 3.81 -8.73 -3.44
N ASP A 18 3.58 -10.05 -3.31
CA ASP A 18 2.43 -10.74 -3.90
C ASP A 18 1.32 -11.05 -2.86
N CYS A 19 1.36 -10.42 -1.68
CA CYS A 19 0.42 -10.71 -0.58
C CYS A 19 -0.99 -10.19 -0.85
N ILE A 20 -1.13 -9.15 -1.69
CA ILE A 20 -2.38 -8.42 -1.88
C ILE A 20 -2.93 -8.65 -3.29
N TYR A 21 -4.12 -9.23 -3.36
CA TYR A 21 -4.90 -9.43 -4.58
C TYR A 21 -5.98 -8.36 -4.66
N LEU A 22 -6.08 -7.70 -5.81
CA LEU A 22 -6.89 -6.50 -5.96
C LEU A 22 -8.08 -6.75 -6.89
N ASP A 23 -9.29 -6.56 -6.37
CA ASP A 23 -10.52 -6.64 -7.17
C ASP A 23 -10.99 -5.26 -7.66
N GLN A 24 -10.90 -4.26 -6.79
CA GLN A 24 -11.42 -2.93 -7.08
C GLN A 24 -10.64 -1.83 -6.37
N VAL A 25 -10.44 -0.72 -7.10
CA VAL A 25 -10.05 0.58 -6.56
C VAL A 25 -11.16 1.58 -6.85
N LYS A 26 -11.60 2.31 -5.84
CA LYS A 26 -12.64 3.34 -5.98
C LYS A 26 -12.22 4.62 -5.27
N GLN A 27 -12.35 5.74 -5.97
CA GLN A 27 -12.23 7.07 -5.38
C GLN A 27 -13.61 7.68 -5.16
N ASP A 28 -13.88 8.21 -3.97
CA ASP A 28 -15.14 8.89 -3.64
C ASP A 28 -15.05 10.42 -3.77
N ALA A 29 -16.18 11.10 -3.58
CA ALA A 29 -16.27 12.57 -3.67
C ALA A 29 -15.51 13.32 -2.56
N LEU A 30 -15.08 12.63 -1.51
CA LEU A 30 -14.26 13.18 -0.41
C LEU A 30 -12.76 12.91 -0.63
N ASN A 31 -12.38 12.42 -1.82
CA ASN A 31 -11.05 11.94 -2.15
C ASN A 31 -10.56 10.81 -1.24
N ASN A 32 -11.45 9.95 -0.75
CA ASN A 32 -11.01 8.69 -0.16
C ASN A 32 -10.74 7.71 -1.30
N LEU A 33 -9.63 6.97 -1.20
CA LEU A 33 -9.25 5.92 -2.13
C LEU A 33 -9.37 4.57 -1.42
N THR A 34 -10.33 3.76 -1.85
CA THR A 34 -10.64 2.47 -1.23
C THR A 34 -10.22 1.34 -2.16
N PHE A 35 -9.47 0.40 -1.61
CA PHE A 35 -9.03 -0.85 -2.22
C PHE A 35 -9.78 -2.01 -1.56
N THR A 36 -10.27 -2.94 -2.38
CA THR A 36 -10.88 -4.18 -1.91
C THR A 36 -10.34 -5.35 -2.71
N GLY A 37 -10.28 -6.50 -2.06
CA GLY A 37 -9.87 -7.78 -2.64
C GLY A 37 -9.54 -8.75 -1.53
N ASP A 38 -8.52 -9.59 -1.74
CA ASP A 38 -8.12 -10.64 -0.82
C ASP A 38 -6.63 -10.56 -0.44
N ILE A 39 -6.33 -10.96 0.79
CA ILE A 39 -4.98 -11.11 1.31
C ILE A 39 -4.62 -12.60 1.36
N ASP A 40 -3.44 -12.95 0.87
CA ASP A 40 -2.88 -14.30 0.96
C ASP A 40 -2.50 -14.62 2.41
N GLY A 41 -3.22 -15.56 3.03
CA GLY A 41 -3.04 -15.95 4.42
C GLY A 41 -1.72 -16.69 4.72
N HIS A 42 -0.97 -17.11 3.70
CA HIS A 42 0.37 -17.69 3.88
C HIS A 42 1.46 -16.62 3.99
N LEU A 43 1.13 -15.38 3.60
CA LEU A 43 2.04 -14.25 3.50
C LEU A 43 1.79 -13.18 4.58
N ILE A 44 1.05 -13.50 5.63
CA ILE A 44 0.81 -12.61 6.77
C ILE A 44 1.58 -13.04 8.01
N SER A 45 1.97 -12.08 8.86
CA SER A 45 2.77 -12.38 10.06
C SER A 45 1.92 -12.73 11.30
N GLN A 46 0.63 -12.42 11.29
CA GLN A 46 -0.35 -12.82 12.31
C GLN A 46 -1.51 -13.55 11.64
N HIS A 47 -2.17 -14.48 12.32
CA HIS A 47 -3.23 -15.32 11.73
C HIS A 47 -2.77 -16.19 10.53
N ARG A 48 -1.46 -16.39 10.40
CA ARG A 48 -0.85 -17.13 9.29
C ARG A 48 -1.39 -18.55 9.23
N ASP A 49 -1.74 -18.99 8.02
CA ASP A 49 -2.25 -20.33 7.74
C ASP A 49 -3.58 -20.67 8.46
N GLU A 50 -4.29 -19.70 9.07
CA GLU A 50 -5.64 -19.91 9.63
C GLU A 50 -6.71 -20.00 8.53
N LYS A 51 -6.51 -19.27 7.42
CA LYS A 51 -7.29 -19.33 6.17
C LYS A 51 -6.33 -19.10 5.00
N ASP A 52 -6.70 -19.60 3.82
CA ASP A 52 -5.95 -19.34 2.59
C ASP A 52 -6.10 -17.88 2.14
N TRP A 53 -7.31 -17.32 2.29
CA TRP A 53 -7.66 -15.98 1.81
C TRP A 53 -8.44 -15.19 2.86
N PHE A 54 -8.07 -13.92 3.04
CA PHE A 54 -8.78 -12.97 3.89
C PHE A 54 -9.30 -11.79 3.06
N PRO A 55 -10.63 -11.65 2.90
CA PRO A 55 -11.21 -10.46 2.30
C PRO A 55 -10.81 -9.22 3.09
N TYR A 56 -10.42 -8.15 2.38
CA TYR A 56 -9.98 -6.91 3.01
C TYR A 56 -10.62 -5.66 2.40
N THR A 57 -10.58 -4.58 3.20
CA THR A 57 -10.83 -3.22 2.74
C THR A 57 -9.73 -2.31 3.30
N LEU A 58 -9.04 -1.60 2.41
CA LEU A 58 -8.05 -0.57 2.76
C LEU A 58 -8.51 0.77 2.20
N THR A 59 -8.78 1.73 3.07
CA THR A 59 -9.20 3.08 2.68
C THR A 59 -8.19 4.11 3.11
N PHE A 60 -7.62 4.83 2.15
CA PHE A 60 -6.86 6.06 2.41
C PHE A 60 -7.80 7.25 2.46
N ARG A 61 -7.76 8.02 3.53
CA ARG A 61 -8.65 9.17 3.74
C ARG A 61 -8.01 10.45 3.21
N ARG A 62 -8.81 11.24 2.49
CA ARG A 62 -8.41 12.56 1.96
C ARG A 62 -7.08 12.51 1.20
N VAL A 63 -7.01 11.63 0.20
CA VAL A 63 -5.85 11.48 -0.69
C VAL A 63 -5.57 12.81 -1.40
N LEU A 64 -4.32 13.26 -1.29
CA LEU A 64 -3.84 14.50 -1.91
C LEU A 64 -3.25 14.23 -3.30
N ALA A 65 -2.58 13.08 -3.45
CA ALA A 65 -2.05 12.59 -4.72
C ALA A 65 -1.85 11.08 -4.63
N TYR A 66 -2.00 10.38 -5.74
CA TYR A 66 -1.53 9.00 -5.87
C TYR A 66 -1.00 8.73 -7.27
N PHE A 67 -0.11 7.77 -7.36
CA PHE A 67 0.45 7.22 -8.59
C PHE A 67 0.18 5.72 -8.60
N ALA A 68 -0.19 5.18 -9.76
CA ALA A 68 -0.40 3.76 -9.99
C ALA A 68 0.39 3.33 -11.22
N CYS A 69 0.98 2.14 -11.17
CA CYS A 69 1.80 1.60 -12.25
C CYS A 69 1.86 0.08 -12.18
N GLU A 70 1.78 -0.59 -13.33
CA GLU A 70 1.96 -2.03 -13.43
C GLU A 70 3.32 -2.46 -12.82
N LEU A 71 3.32 -3.58 -12.10
CA LEU A 71 4.41 -4.02 -11.23
C LEU A 71 5.75 -4.13 -11.96
N GLY A 72 5.80 -4.80 -13.11
CA GLY A 72 7.03 -4.95 -13.89
C GLY A 72 7.54 -3.60 -14.43
N THR A 73 6.65 -2.67 -14.76
CA THR A 73 7.00 -1.30 -15.14
C THR A 73 7.57 -0.53 -13.96
N TYR A 74 6.98 -0.68 -12.78
CA TYR A 74 7.45 -0.05 -11.55
C TYR A 74 8.87 -0.51 -11.17
N GLU A 75 9.16 -1.80 -11.29
CA GLU A 75 10.48 -2.38 -11.05
C GLU A 75 11.57 -1.73 -11.93
N ASN A 76 11.23 -1.41 -13.19
CA ASN A 76 12.15 -0.72 -14.09
C ASN A 76 12.35 0.77 -13.74
N LEU A 77 11.30 1.44 -13.23
CA LEU A 77 11.38 2.84 -12.79
C LEU A 77 12.24 3.00 -11.54
N ALA A 78 12.21 2.01 -10.67
CA ALA A 78 12.78 2.15 -9.35
C ALA A 78 14.33 2.16 -9.37
N TRP A 79 15.01 1.43 -10.27
CA TRP A 79 16.45 1.07 -10.10
C TRP A 79 16.78 0.57 -8.67
N MET A 80 15.76 0.22 -7.87
CA MET A 80 15.86 -0.17 -6.47
C MET A 80 15.82 -1.69 -6.48
N GLY A 81 17.00 -2.29 -6.33
CA GLY A 81 17.12 -3.74 -6.23
C GLY A 81 16.21 -4.31 -5.12
N HIS A 82 15.62 -5.46 -5.41
CA HIS A 82 14.85 -6.34 -4.53
C HIS A 82 13.78 -5.65 -3.66
N LEU A 83 12.55 -5.69 -4.17
CA LEU A 83 11.31 -5.40 -3.46
C LEU A 83 10.88 -6.55 -2.52
N ASP A 84 11.83 -7.27 -1.92
CA ASP A 84 11.56 -8.45 -1.07
C ASP A 84 11.11 -8.09 0.36
N GLY A 85 10.34 -7.01 0.48
CA GLY A 85 9.90 -6.42 1.74
C GLY A 85 8.45 -6.75 2.09
N SER A 86 7.73 -5.72 2.53
CA SER A 86 6.29 -5.77 2.83
C SER A 86 5.49 -5.34 1.60
N SER A 87 4.28 -5.86 1.44
CA SER A 87 3.32 -5.39 0.43
C SER A 87 2.72 -4.03 0.80
N PHE A 88 2.86 -3.58 2.05
CA PHE A 88 2.33 -2.30 2.49
C PHE A 88 3.32 -1.58 3.41
N ASP A 89 3.80 -0.43 2.96
CA ASP A 89 4.85 0.36 3.62
C ASP A 89 4.44 1.81 3.84
N LEU A 90 4.91 2.37 4.96
CA LEU A 90 5.07 3.81 5.14
C LEU A 90 6.45 4.22 4.60
N ILE A 91 6.46 5.21 3.72
CA ILE A 91 7.65 5.69 3.04
C ILE A 91 8.11 7.02 3.67
N GLU A 92 9.35 7.02 4.13
CA GLU A 92 10.06 8.19 4.64
C GLU A 92 11.21 8.56 3.68
N ASP A 93 11.56 9.85 3.64
CA ASP A 93 12.75 10.36 2.95
C ASP A 93 12.88 10.04 1.45
N SER A 94 11.75 9.76 0.78
CA SER A 94 11.69 9.66 -0.68
C SER A 94 11.87 11.04 -1.33
N THR A 95 12.97 11.23 -2.06
CA THR A 95 13.24 12.49 -2.79
C THR A 95 12.23 12.71 -3.92
N TRP A 96 11.83 11.64 -4.62
CA TRP A 96 10.86 11.72 -5.71
C TRP A 96 9.46 12.05 -5.18
N LEU A 97 8.96 11.32 -4.18
CA LEU A 97 7.60 11.55 -3.67
C LEU A 97 7.48 12.90 -2.95
N LYS A 98 8.53 13.37 -2.27
CA LYS A 98 8.60 14.73 -1.70
C LYS A 98 8.73 15.85 -2.75
N SER A 99 9.11 15.52 -3.99
CA SER A 99 9.19 16.52 -5.09
C SER A 99 7.83 16.85 -5.70
N LEU A 100 6.81 16.03 -5.45
CA LEU A 100 5.45 16.31 -5.88
C LEU A 100 4.97 17.61 -5.22
N PRO A 101 4.29 18.51 -5.97
CA PRO A 101 3.85 19.81 -5.44
C PRO A 101 2.58 19.64 -4.59
N VAL A 102 2.63 18.75 -3.59
CA VAL A 102 1.55 18.52 -2.64
C VAL A 102 1.55 19.63 -1.61
N ARG A 103 0.36 20.01 -1.18
CA ARG A 103 0.21 21.03 -0.16
C ARG A 103 0.74 20.58 1.21
N GLU A 104 1.32 21.52 1.97
CA GLU A 104 2.00 21.26 3.25
C GLU A 104 1.19 21.67 4.49
N ASP A 105 -0.03 22.20 4.30
CA ASP A 105 -0.92 22.64 5.38
C ASP A 105 -1.64 21.49 6.11
N PHE A 106 -1.34 20.24 5.78
CA PHE A 106 -1.87 19.05 6.45
C PHE A 106 -0.74 18.08 6.81
N ASP A 107 -0.87 17.44 7.98
CA ASP A 107 -0.08 16.27 8.33
C ASP A 107 -0.51 15.08 7.43
N LYS A 108 0.47 14.42 6.80
CA LYS A 108 0.23 13.44 5.74
C LYS A 108 1.29 12.34 5.75
N GLY A 109 0.83 11.12 5.49
CA GLY A 109 1.69 9.97 5.23
C GLY A 109 1.92 9.78 3.73
N ILE A 110 3.06 9.18 3.41
CA ILE A 110 3.35 8.65 2.07
C ILE A 110 3.39 7.13 2.21
N TYR A 111 2.57 6.45 1.43
CA TYR A 111 2.39 5.01 1.52
C TYR A 111 2.75 4.35 0.20
N ARG A 112 3.29 3.14 0.28
CA ARG A 112 3.48 2.28 -0.89
C ARG A 112 2.72 0.99 -0.69
N LEU A 113 1.94 0.63 -1.68
CA LEU A 113 1.16 -0.61 -1.73
C LEU A 113 1.60 -1.41 -2.95
N PHE A 114 2.17 -2.58 -2.73
CA PHE A 114 2.35 -3.59 -3.76
C PHE A 114 1.11 -4.47 -3.78
N THR A 115 0.59 -4.68 -4.99
CA THR A 115 -0.39 -5.70 -5.28
C THR A 115 0.22 -6.66 -6.29
N TYR A 116 -0.50 -7.76 -6.57
CA TYR A 116 -0.04 -8.75 -7.54
C TYR A 116 0.30 -8.14 -8.92
N ASP A 117 -0.50 -7.19 -9.40
CA ASP A 117 -0.37 -6.60 -10.75
C ASP A 117 0.14 -5.16 -10.76
N ASP A 118 -0.16 -4.36 -9.74
CA ASP A 118 0.11 -2.92 -9.70
C ASP A 118 0.78 -2.46 -8.41
N VAL A 119 1.52 -1.36 -8.50
CA VAL A 119 2.10 -0.63 -7.37
C VAL A 119 1.47 0.75 -7.25
N TYR A 120 1.08 1.11 -6.03
CA TYR A 120 0.53 2.41 -5.69
C TYR A 120 1.46 3.16 -4.75
N ASN A 121 1.80 4.41 -5.10
CA ASN A 121 2.35 5.36 -4.14
C ASN A 121 1.28 6.40 -3.81
N ILE A 122 0.92 6.54 -2.55
CA ILE A 122 -0.28 7.28 -2.10
C ILE A 122 0.13 8.29 -1.05
N ILE A 123 -0.29 9.55 -1.23
CA ILE A 123 -0.09 10.63 -0.26
C ILE A 123 -1.46 10.97 0.32
N ALA A 124 -1.64 10.66 1.61
CA ALA A 124 -2.94 10.75 2.27
C ALA A 124 -2.82 11.24 3.71
N ILE A 125 -3.92 11.70 4.28
CA ILE A 125 -3.96 12.17 5.67
C ILE A 125 -3.92 11.00 6.65
N SER A 126 -4.64 9.92 6.34
CA SER A 126 -4.65 8.69 7.13
C SER A 126 -5.07 7.50 6.29
N TYR A 127 -5.01 6.31 6.87
CA TYR A 127 -5.55 5.09 6.30
C TYR A 127 -6.34 4.30 7.36
N GLU A 128 -7.23 3.44 6.88
CA GLU A 128 -7.96 2.45 7.67
C GLU A 128 -7.85 1.11 6.94
N PHE A 129 -7.42 0.06 7.64
CA PHE A 129 -7.35 -1.31 7.12
C PHE A 129 -8.26 -2.21 7.94
N ALA A 130 -9.06 -3.04 7.27
CA ALA A 130 -9.90 -4.06 7.88
C ALA A 130 -9.84 -5.35 7.07
N ALA A 131 -9.88 -6.50 7.75
CA ALA A 131 -9.97 -7.82 7.14
C ALA A 131 -10.91 -8.74 7.93
N GLU A 132 -11.49 -9.74 7.26
CA GLU A 132 -12.42 -10.71 7.87
C GLU A 132 -11.70 -11.91 8.50
N LEU A 133 -11.43 -11.82 9.81
CA LEU A 133 -10.75 -12.87 10.61
C LEU A 133 -11.54 -14.18 10.73
#